data_AF-A0A928EB89-F1
#
_entry.id   AF-A0A928EB89-F1
#
_cell.length_a   1.000
_cell.length_b   1.000
_cell.length_c   1.000
_cell.angle_alpha   90.00
_cell.angle_beta   90.00
_cell.angle_gamma   90.00
#
_symmetry.space_group_name_H-M   'P 1'
#
loop_
_entity.id
_entity.type
_entity.pdbx_description
1 polymer ?
#
loop_
_entity_poly.entity_id
_entity_poly.type
_entity_poly.pdbx_seq_one_letter_code
_entity_poly.pdbx_strand_id
1 'polypeptide(L)'
;MRYYDASILDRPPLFPSTYKKFAIILVLVAAIVGIGAFLYYNYTVLQAPARTQAAIDDALSKEVANDYPYLQSYVGWSADEVVADLDASGITHFEISSGDPSGNTYALFHAPSTLSNDDAKAYYEKGIGKLDPPKAAQLLYGGWELSISSDSTSGIRVRYADFKSGSIDAAIASAISQQGLADSEMKESGTDTSGNTYQTGTIELDEEEYVWRISALKLSDVYSVDISDDAIYVGIRINKA
;
A
#
# COMPACT_ATOMS: atom_id res chain seq x y z
N MET A 1 48.27 -61.18 54.99
CA MET A 1 47.50 -60.54 53.91
C MET A 1 47.95 -59.09 53.80
N ARG A 2 48.47 -58.66 52.63
CA ARG A 2 48.81 -57.26 52.35
C ARG A 2 47.51 -56.60 51.87
N TYR A 3 46.92 -55.72 52.67
CA TYR A 3 45.81 -54.90 52.18
C TYR A 3 46.36 -53.90 51.17
N TYR A 4 45.71 -53.79 50.01
CA TYR A 4 45.97 -52.69 49.09
C TYR A 4 45.52 -51.40 49.77
N ASP A 5 46.42 -50.42 49.81
CA ASP A 5 46.16 -49.11 50.40
C ASP A 5 45.07 -48.39 49.58
N ALA A 6 43.89 -48.28 50.17
CA ALA A 6 42.72 -47.65 49.55
C ALA A 6 42.75 -46.11 49.67
N SER A 7 43.78 -45.52 50.30
CA SER A 7 43.93 -44.06 50.41
C SER A 7 44.04 -43.35 49.05
N ILE A 8 44.47 -44.06 47.99
CA ILE A 8 44.47 -43.56 46.60
C ILE A 8 43.04 -43.37 46.02
N LEU A 9 42.04 -44.05 46.58
CA LEU A 9 40.63 -43.91 46.19
C LEU A 9 39.91 -42.81 46.96
N ASP A 10 40.53 -42.24 47.99
CA ASP A 10 39.99 -41.14 48.80
C ASP A 10 40.15 -39.81 48.05
N ARG A 11 39.48 -39.70 46.90
CA ARG A 11 39.33 -38.42 46.20
C ARG A 11 38.28 -37.62 46.97
N PRO A 12 38.57 -36.37 47.38
CA PRO A 12 37.60 -35.59 48.13
C PRO A 12 36.27 -35.51 47.35
N PRO A 13 35.12 -35.86 47.96
CA PRO A 13 33.82 -35.96 47.27
C PRO A 13 33.25 -34.61 46.85
N LEU A 14 34.00 -33.52 47.02
CA LEU A 14 33.58 -32.16 46.78
C LEU A 14 34.57 -31.48 45.84
N PHE A 15 34.07 -31.02 44.68
CA PHE A 15 34.82 -30.17 43.78
C PHE A 15 35.53 -29.04 44.56
N PRO A 16 36.83 -28.77 44.29
CA PRO A 16 37.54 -27.70 44.99
C PRO A 16 36.81 -26.37 44.79
N SER A 17 36.71 -25.56 45.85
CA SER A 17 35.89 -24.35 45.91
C SER A 17 36.15 -23.36 44.76
N THR A 18 37.37 -23.35 44.23
CA THR A 18 37.77 -22.53 43.08
C THR A 18 37.03 -22.94 41.80
N TYR A 19 36.94 -24.23 41.49
CA TYR A 19 36.24 -24.72 40.29
C TYR A 19 34.72 -24.52 40.39
N LYS A 20 34.15 -24.58 41.59
CA LYS A 20 32.73 -24.22 41.81
C LYS A 20 32.45 -22.76 41.47
N LYS A 21 33.34 -21.83 41.88
CA LYS A 21 33.21 -20.40 41.53
C LYS A 21 33.31 -20.17 40.02
N PHE A 22 34.26 -20.83 39.34
CA PHE A 22 34.38 -20.76 37.88
C PHE A 22 33.15 -21.31 37.17
N ALA A 23 32.61 -22.44 37.62
CA ALA A 23 31.39 -23.02 37.04
C ALA A 23 30.18 -22.08 37.19
N ILE A 24 30.01 -21.44 38.35
CA ILE A 24 28.94 -20.44 38.57
C ILE A 24 29.10 -19.25 37.63
N ILE A 25 30.32 -18.70 37.51
CA ILE A 25 30.59 -17.58 36.59
C ILE A 25 30.25 -17.97 35.14
N LEU A 26 30.64 -19.18 34.71
CA LEU A 26 30.38 -19.66 33.36
C LEU A 26 28.88 -19.82 33.09
N VAL A 27 28.12 -20.34 34.05
CA VAL A 27 26.65 -20.43 33.97
C VAL A 27 26.02 -19.04 33.90
N LEU A 28 26.50 -18.08 34.68
CA LEU A 28 25.99 -16.70 34.64
C LEU A 28 26.27 -16.02 33.29
N VAL A 29 27.48 -16.18 32.74
CA VAL A 29 27.82 -15.66 31.41
C VAL A 29 26.95 -16.30 30.33
N ALA A 30 26.78 -17.63 30.37
CA ALA A 30 25.92 -18.34 29.43
C ALA A 30 24.45 -17.89 29.54
N ALA A 31 23.95 -17.65 30.75
CA ALA A 31 22.60 -17.14 30.98
C ALA A 31 22.42 -15.71 30.41
N ILE A 32 23.39 -14.82 30.62
CA ILE A 32 23.34 -13.45 30.08
C ILE A 32 23.33 -13.48 28.54
N VAL A 33 24.21 -14.27 27.93
CA VAL A 33 24.27 -14.42 26.47
C VAL A 33 22.97 -15.03 25.94
N GLY A 34 22.45 -16.07 26.61
CA GLY A 34 21.19 -16.71 26.24
C GLY A 34 19.99 -15.77 26.34
N ILE A 35 19.88 -14.98 27.42
CA ILE A 35 18.84 -13.97 27.58
C ILE A 35 18.98 -12.88 26.51
N GLY A 36 20.20 -12.39 26.25
CA GLY A 36 20.44 -11.40 25.21
C GLY A 36 20.03 -11.90 23.82
N ALA A 37 20.42 -13.12 23.46
CA ALA A 37 20.04 -13.76 22.21
C ALA A 37 18.52 -13.99 22.12
N PHE A 38 17.88 -14.41 23.22
CA PHE A 38 16.44 -14.61 23.29
C PHE A 38 15.67 -13.30 23.13
N LEU A 39 16.07 -12.23 23.81
CA LEU A 39 15.45 -10.90 23.68
C LEU A 39 15.65 -10.34 22.27
N TYR A 40 16.84 -10.49 21.70
CA TYR A 40 17.12 -10.09 20.33
C TYR A 40 16.27 -10.86 19.32
N TYR A 41 16.15 -12.18 19.47
CA TYR A 41 15.31 -13.02 18.61
C TYR A 41 13.83 -12.68 18.76
N ASN A 42 13.35 -12.50 20.00
CA ASN A 42 11.97 -12.11 20.27
C ASN A 42 11.64 -10.76 19.61
N TYR A 43 12.54 -9.78 19.74
CA TYR A 43 12.37 -8.49 19.11
C TYR A 43 12.44 -8.60 17.57
N THR A 44 13.53 -9.12 17.02
CA THR A 44 13.76 -9.06 15.56
C THR A 44 12.91 -10.02 14.74
N VAL A 45 12.47 -11.14 15.31
CA VAL A 45 11.72 -12.18 14.60
C VAL A 45 10.27 -12.25 15.06
N LEU A 46 10.02 -12.49 16.35
CA LEU A 46 8.66 -12.75 16.84
C LEU A 46 7.77 -11.49 16.79
N GLN A 47 8.33 -10.32 17.09
CA GLN A 47 7.57 -9.06 17.08
C GLN A 47 7.63 -8.31 15.74
N ALA A 48 8.35 -8.81 14.74
CA ALA A 48 8.46 -8.12 13.45
C ALA A 48 7.09 -7.91 12.76
N PRO A 49 6.20 -8.92 12.65
CA PRO A 49 4.88 -8.72 12.03
C PRO A 49 4.03 -7.69 12.76
N ALA A 50 4.01 -7.72 14.10
CA ALA A 50 3.25 -6.76 14.90
C ALA A 50 3.76 -5.33 14.73
N ARG A 51 5.08 -5.13 14.61
CA ARG A 51 5.64 -3.80 14.31
C ARG A 51 5.31 -3.33 12.90
N THR A 52 5.37 -4.23 11.92
CA THR A 52 4.99 -3.89 10.54
C THR A 52 3.54 -3.47 10.49
N GLN A 53 2.62 -4.22 11.12
CA GLN A 53 1.22 -3.86 11.19
C GLN A 53 1.02 -2.51 11.89
N ALA A 54 1.66 -2.29 13.04
CA ALA A 54 1.57 -1.00 13.74
C ALA A 54 2.06 0.18 12.88
N ALA A 55 3.08 -0.03 12.03
CA ALA A 55 3.57 0.99 11.12
C ALA A 55 2.64 1.22 9.91
N ILE A 56 1.93 0.18 9.46
CA ILE A 56 0.85 0.33 8.47
C ILE A 56 -0.31 1.11 9.10
N ASP A 57 -0.75 0.73 10.29
CA ASP A 57 -1.85 1.39 10.99
C ASP A 57 -1.52 2.86 11.26
N ASP A 58 -0.28 3.17 11.67
CA ASP A 58 0.20 4.55 11.80
C ASP A 58 0.08 5.30 10.47
N ALA A 59 0.55 4.71 9.36
CA ALA A 59 0.46 5.32 8.04
C ALA A 59 -1.00 5.59 7.61
N LEU A 60 -1.90 4.64 7.85
CA LEU A 60 -3.33 4.75 7.50
C LEU A 60 -4.13 5.62 8.48
N SER A 61 -3.60 5.89 9.67
CA SER A 61 -4.23 6.78 10.66
C SER A 61 -4.04 8.26 10.35
N LYS A 62 -3.07 8.60 9.50
CA LYS A 62 -2.78 9.99 9.14
C LYS A 62 -3.95 10.59 8.36
N GLU A 63 -4.28 11.83 8.66
CA GLU A 63 -5.29 12.53 7.88
C GLU A 63 -4.74 12.86 6.50
N VAL A 64 -5.37 12.28 5.47
CA VAL A 64 -5.08 12.57 4.07
C VAL A 64 -6.30 13.24 3.45
N ALA A 65 -6.05 14.25 2.62
CA ALA A 65 -7.11 14.87 1.87
C ALA A 65 -7.59 13.88 0.80
N ASN A 66 -8.89 13.61 0.77
CA ASN A 66 -9.51 12.76 -0.25
C ASN A 66 -9.84 13.61 -1.49
N ASP A 67 -8.83 14.32 -2.00
CA ASP A 67 -8.96 15.30 -3.09
C ASP A 67 -8.82 14.59 -4.44
N TYR A 68 -9.69 13.62 -4.70
CA TYR A 68 -9.71 12.96 -6.00
C TYR A 68 -10.27 13.94 -7.05
N PRO A 69 -9.66 14.01 -8.25
CA PRO A 69 -10.15 14.87 -9.31
C PRO A 69 -11.59 14.49 -9.68
N TYR A 70 -12.45 15.52 -9.79
CA TYR A 70 -13.82 15.36 -10.29
C TYR A 70 -13.75 15.24 -11.82
N LEU A 71 -13.80 14.01 -12.33
CA LEU A 71 -13.41 13.74 -13.73
C LEU A 71 -14.30 14.47 -14.73
N GLN A 72 -15.57 14.71 -14.41
CA GLN A 72 -16.50 15.41 -15.29
C GLN A 72 -16.01 16.82 -15.64
N SER A 73 -15.25 17.49 -14.76
CA SER A 73 -14.71 18.84 -14.99
C SER A 73 -13.57 18.87 -16.01
N TYR A 74 -12.93 17.74 -16.28
CA TYR A 74 -11.77 17.64 -17.17
C TYR A 74 -12.08 16.92 -18.48
N VAL A 75 -13.34 16.53 -18.70
CA VAL A 75 -13.76 15.89 -19.94
C VAL A 75 -13.54 16.86 -21.11
N GLY A 76 -12.87 16.38 -22.16
CA GLY A 76 -12.55 17.18 -23.35
C GLY A 76 -11.33 18.10 -23.20
N TRP A 77 -10.75 18.20 -22.00
CA TRP A 77 -9.54 18.99 -21.78
C TRP A 77 -8.30 18.23 -22.25
N SER A 78 -7.31 18.99 -22.71
CA SER A 78 -5.97 18.47 -22.98
C SER A 78 -5.20 18.18 -21.68
N ALA A 79 -4.15 17.37 -21.78
CA ALA A 79 -3.30 17.08 -20.63
C ALA A 79 -2.69 18.35 -20.02
N ASP A 80 -2.26 19.30 -20.85
CA ASP A 80 -1.68 20.56 -20.41
C ASP A 80 -2.69 21.43 -19.64
N GLU A 81 -3.95 21.48 -20.07
CA GLU A 81 -5.01 22.21 -19.39
C GLU A 81 -5.32 21.61 -18.01
N VAL A 82 -5.38 20.28 -17.92
CA VAL A 82 -5.60 19.60 -16.64
C VAL A 82 -4.41 19.80 -15.70
N VAL A 83 -3.17 19.66 -16.18
CA VAL A 83 -1.97 19.91 -15.37
C VAL A 83 -1.95 21.34 -14.84
N ALA A 84 -2.27 22.33 -15.68
CA ALA A 84 -2.32 23.72 -15.27
C ALA A 84 -3.37 23.98 -14.16
N ASP A 85 -4.51 23.32 -14.20
CA ASP A 85 -5.55 23.42 -13.16
C ASP A 85 -5.15 22.73 -11.86
N LEU A 86 -4.50 21.57 -11.95
CA LEU A 86 -3.94 20.88 -10.77
C LEU A 86 -2.86 21.74 -10.10
N ASP A 87 -1.96 22.35 -10.88
CA ASP A 87 -0.94 23.28 -10.40
C ASP A 87 -1.57 24.52 -9.73
N ALA A 88 -2.59 25.12 -10.36
CA ALA A 88 -3.31 26.26 -9.81
C ALA A 88 -4.03 25.92 -8.50
N SER A 89 -4.48 24.67 -8.35
CA SER A 89 -5.11 24.13 -7.15
C SER A 89 -4.10 23.71 -6.07
N GLY A 90 -2.80 23.80 -6.35
CA GLY A 90 -1.73 23.42 -5.42
C GLY A 90 -1.58 21.91 -5.22
N ILE A 91 -2.10 21.10 -6.15
CA ILE A 91 -2.04 19.64 -6.08
C ILE A 91 -0.65 19.19 -6.51
N THR A 92 0.11 18.65 -5.56
CA THR A 92 1.46 18.12 -5.83
C THR A 92 1.39 16.84 -6.66
N HIS A 93 2.09 16.83 -7.78
CA HIS A 93 2.13 15.67 -8.66
C HIS A 93 3.47 15.53 -9.38
N PHE A 94 3.66 14.40 -10.03
CA PHE A 94 4.77 14.14 -10.95
C PHE A 94 4.31 13.26 -12.11
N GLU A 95 4.90 13.47 -13.28
CA GLU A 95 4.63 12.64 -14.45
C GLU A 95 5.12 11.20 -14.24
N ILE A 96 4.32 10.24 -14.70
CA ILE A 96 4.63 8.81 -14.69
C ILE A 96 4.50 8.24 -16.10
N SER A 97 5.13 7.10 -16.35
CA SER A 97 4.89 6.38 -17.61
C SER A 97 3.44 5.89 -17.64
N SER A 98 2.71 6.23 -18.70
CA SER A 98 1.35 5.74 -18.93
C SER A 98 1.30 4.26 -19.30
N GLY A 99 2.45 3.67 -19.67
CA GLY A 99 2.52 2.31 -20.21
C GLY A 99 1.85 2.16 -21.59
N ASP A 100 1.34 3.24 -22.18
CA ASP A 100 0.76 3.26 -23.51
C ASP A 100 1.88 3.30 -24.57
N PRO A 101 2.08 2.23 -25.36
CA PRO A 101 3.12 2.20 -26.38
C PRO A 101 2.85 3.17 -27.54
N SER A 102 1.61 3.67 -27.67
CA SER A 102 1.20 4.59 -28.72
C SER A 102 1.62 6.03 -28.42
N GLY A 103 1.90 6.34 -27.15
CA GLY A 103 2.27 7.69 -26.70
C GLY A 103 1.10 8.69 -26.68
N ASN A 104 -0.15 8.20 -26.77
CA ASN A 104 -1.35 9.04 -26.80
C ASN A 104 -1.91 9.33 -25.41
N THR A 105 -1.35 8.69 -24.38
CA THR A 105 -1.80 8.81 -23.00
C THR A 105 -0.75 9.51 -22.17
N TYR A 106 -1.12 10.67 -21.63
CA TYR A 106 -0.38 11.34 -20.57
C TYR A 106 -0.80 10.76 -19.22
N ALA A 107 0.13 10.59 -18.28
CA ALA A 107 -0.19 10.11 -16.95
C ALA A 107 0.66 10.81 -15.87
N LEU A 108 0.03 11.07 -14.74
CA LEU A 108 0.66 11.64 -13.56
C LEU A 108 0.24 10.88 -12.30
N PHE A 109 1.03 11.04 -11.24
CA PHE A 109 0.72 10.58 -9.91
C PHE A 109 0.67 11.77 -8.95
N HIS A 110 -0.41 11.88 -8.19
CA HIS A 110 -0.53 12.79 -7.07
C HIS A 110 0.12 12.19 -5.82
N ALA A 111 1.10 12.90 -5.27
CA ALA A 111 1.74 12.52 -4.03
C ALA A 111 0.82 12.85 -2.83
N PRO A 112 0.52 11.89 -1.94
CA PRO A 112 -0.22 12.16 -0.71
C PRO A 112 0.43 13.28 0.10
N SER A 113 -0.38 14.13 0.75
CA SER A 113 0.11 15.27 1.56
C SER A 113 1.02 14.86 2.73
N THR A 114 0.96 13.60 3.15
CA THR A 114 1.80 13.03 4.22
C THR A 114 3.21 12.65 3.76
N LEU A 115 3.50 12.76 2.45
CA LEU A 115 4.75 12.36 1.84
C LEU A 115 5.31 13.51 0.99
N SER A 116 6.63 13.70 0.99
CA SER A 116 7.25 14.68 0.09
C SER A 116 7.12 14.21 -1.36
N ASN A 117 7.07 15.14 -2.32
CA ASN A 117 6.98 14.79 -3.74
C ASN A 117 8.19 13.93 -4.19
N ASP A 118 9.39 14.26 -3.71
CA ASP A 118 10.61 13.51 -4.02
C ASP A 118 10.58 12.07 -3.48
N ASP A 119 10.11 11.89 -2.23
CA ASP A 119 9.98 10.54 -1.64
C ASP A 119 8.88 9.74 -2.35
N ALA A 120 7.75 10.37 -2.67
CA ALA A 120 6.66 9.75 -3.39
C ALA A 120 7.10 9.26 -4.76
N LYS A 121 7.84 10.10 -5.51
CA LYS A 121 8.44 9.74 -6.79
C LYS A 121 9.42 8.58 -6.66
N ALA A 122 10.32 8.64 -5.68
CA ALA A 122 11.28 7.56 -5.45
C ALA A 122 10.59 6.23 -5.09
N TYR A 123 9.51 6.28 -4.30
CA TYR A 123 8.73 5.09 -3.95
C TYR A 123 7.99 4.52 -5.16
N TYR A 124 7.38 5.38 -5.96
CA TYR A 124 6.67 4.98 -7.18
C TYR A 124 7.62 4.34 -8.20
N GLU A 125 8.77 4.97 -8.47
CA GLU A 125 9.79 4.46 -9.39
C GLU A 125 10.39 3.12 -8.95
N LYS A 126 10.51 2.88 -7.64
CA LYS A 126 10.93 1.57 -7.10
C LYS A 126 9.91 0.47 -7.44
N GLY A 127 8.64 0.85 -7.63
CA GLY A 127 7.51 -0.04 -7.89
C GLY A 127 6.80 -0.44 -6.60
N ILE A 128 5.49 -0.20 -6.56
CA ILE A 128 4.64 -0.38 -5.37
C ILE A 128 4.75 -1.79 -4.77
N GLY A 129 4.69 -2.84 -5.61
CA GLY A 129 4.85 -4.23 -5.18
C GLY A 129 6.24 -4.62 -4.67
N LYS A 130 7.23 -3.71 -4.72
CA LYS A 130 8.60 -3.90 -4.19
C LYS A 130 8.88 -3.03 -2.96
N LEU A 131 7.89 -2.27 -2.50
CA LEU A 131 8.01 -1.45 -1.29
C LEU A 131 7.79 -2.30 -0.04
N ASP A 132 8.35 -1.82 1.08
CA ASP A 132 7.96 -2.31 2.38
C ASP A 132 6.48 -1.92 2.62
N PRO A 133 5.64 -2.78 3.21
CA PRO A 133 4.20 -2.48 3.33
C PRO A 133 3.85 -1.12 3.94
N PRO A 134 4.52 -0.64 5.01
CA PRO A 134 4.23 0.70 5.55
C PRO A 134 4.49 1.83 4.55
N LYS A 135 5.51 1.69 3.68
CA LYS A 135 5.81 2.69 2.65
C LYS A 135 4.82 2.64 1.49
N ALA A 136 4.38 1.44 1.13
CA ALA A 136 3.32 1.28 0.14
C ALA A 136 2.01 1.89 0.66
N ALA A 137 1.68 1.67 1.94
CA ALA A 137 0.53 2.30 2.60
C ALA A 137 0.65 3.83 2.57
N GLN A 138 1.82 4.38 2.91
CA GLN A 138 2.07 5.83 2.86
C GLN A 138 1.93 6.42 1.45
N LEU A 139 2.34 5.70 0.40
CA LEU A 139 2.23 6.17 -0.97
C LEU A 139 0.80 6.08 -1.51
N LEU A 140 0.10 5.01 -1.18
CA LEU A 140 -1.23 4.71 -1.74
C LEU A 140 -2.35 5.41 -0.99
N TYR A 141 -2.20 5.66 0.31
CA TYR A 141 -3.24 6.30 1.10
C TYR A 141 -3.27 7.80 0.84
N GLY A 142 -4.30 8.26 0.12
CA GLY A 142 -4.41 9.62 -0.39
C GLY A 142 -3.72 9.85 -1.74
N GLY A 143 -3.00 8.86 -2.27
CA GLY A 143 -2.33 8.94 -3.56
C GLY A 143 -3.24 8.46 -4.69
N TRP A 144 -3.10 9.05 -5.87
CA TRP A 144 -3.88 8.67 -7.04
C TRP A 144 -3.13 8.88 -8.34
N GLU A 145 -3.40 8.02 -9.32
CA GLU A 145 -2.93 8.13 -10.70
C GLU A 145 -4.02 8.75 -11.56
N LEU A 146 -3.69 9.77 -12.34
CA LEU A 146 -4.56 10.31 -13.38
C LEU A 146 -3.95 10.01 -14.73
N SER A 147 -4.78 9.64 -15.69
CA SER A 147 -4.38 9.37 -17.06
C SER A 147 -5.37 10.04 -18.01
N ILE A 148 -4.83 10.77 -18.99
CA ILE A 148 -5.58 11.54 -19.96
C ILE A 148 -5.15 11.05 -21.33
N SER A 149 -6.09 10.46 -22.06
CA SER A 149 -5.85 9.97 -23.41
C SER A 149 -6.38 10.96 -24.43
N SER A 150 -5.57 11.27 -25.45
CA SER A 150 -6.05 11.99 -26.64
C SER A 150 -6.91 11.11 -27.55
N ASP A 151 -6.94 9.79 -27.31
CA ASP A 151 -7.79 8.85 -28.05
C ASP A 151 -9.21 8.87 -27.49
N SER A 152 -10.19 9.03 -28.38
CA SER A 152 -11.63 9.12 -28.04
C SER A 152 -12.18 7.92 -27.28
N THR A 153 -11.49 6.78 -27.30
CA THR A 153 -11.91 5.51 -26.67
C THR A 153 -11.45 5.35 -25.23
N SER A 154 -10.44 6.09 -24.79
CA SER A 154 -9.82 5.90 -23.47
C SER A 154 -10.09 7.05 -22.50
N GLY A 155 -10.36 8.25 -23.02
CA GLY A 155 -10.83 9.41 -22.26
C GLY A 155 -9.93 9.76 -21.07
N ILE A 156 -10.56 10.15 -19.96
CA ILE A 156 -9.89 10.46 -18.70
C ILE A 156 -10.14 9.37 -17.66
N ARG A 157 -9.12 9.06 -16.85
CA ARG A 157 -9.17 8.00 -15.84
C ARG A 157 -8.41 8.38 -14.57
N VAL A 158 -9.04 8.21 -13.41
CA VAL A 158 -8.35 8.22 -12.12
C VAL A 158 -8.32 6.82 -11.50
N ARG A 159 -7.20 6.46 -10.87
CA ARG A 159 -6.99 5.18 -10.17
C ARG A 159 -6.41 5.44 -8.78
N TYR A 160 -6.93 4.78 -7.76
CA TYR A 160 -6.49 4.97 -6.38
C TYR A 160 -6.78 3.72 -5.52
N ALA A 161 -6.22 3.70 -4.31
CA ALA A 161 -6.51 2.68 -3.31
C ALA A 161 -7.49 3.22 -2.26
N ASP A 162 -8.61 2.53 -2.07
CA ASP A 162 -9.59 2.77 -1.03
C ASP A 162 -9.35 1.83 0.16
N PHE A 163 -8.94 2.43 1.28
CA PHE A 163 -8.70 1.71 2.55
C PHE A 163 -9.88 1.82 3.53
N LYS A 164 -10.96 2.53 3.16
CA LYS A 164 -12.06 2.89 4.08
C LYS A 164 -13.34 2.12 3.80
N SER A 165 -13.63 1.81 2.54
CA SER A 165 -14.92 1.19 2.16
C SER A 165 -15.09 -0.27 2.62
N GLY A 166 -13.98 -1.00 2.79
CA GLY A 166 -13.96 -2.37 3.33
C GLY A 166 -14.59 -3.45 2.45
N SER A 167 -15.16 -3.10 1.29
CA SER A 167 -15.67 -4.04 0.31
C SER A 167 -15.70 -3.41 -1.08
N ILE A 168 -15.67 -4.26 -2.11
CA ILE A 168 -15.71 -3.85 -3.52
C ILE A 168 -16.98 -3.04 -3.82
N ASP A 169 -18.15 -3.53 -3.40
CA ASP A 169 -19.43 -2.86 -3.66
C ASP A 169 -19.52 -1.49 -2.97
N ALA A 170 -19.04 -1.39 -1.72
CA ALA A 170 -18.99 -0.12 -1.00
C ALA A 170 -18.02 0.88 -1.64
N ALA A 171 -16.88 0.41 -2.15
CA ALA A 171 -15.92 1.26 -2.85
C ALA A 171 -16.49 1.80 -4.16
N ILE A 172 -17.22 0.98 -4.93
CA ILE A 172 -17.93 1.42 -6.14
C ILE A 172 -19.00 2.45 -5.79
N ALA A 173 -19.84 2.18 -4.78
CA ALA A 173 -20.88 3.13 -4.35
C ALA A 173 -20.30 4.46 -3.86
N SER A 174 -19.19 4.40 -3.11
CA SER A 174 -18.44 5.58 -2.66
C SER A 174 -17.91 6.38 -3.85
N ALA A 175 -17.29 5.73 -4.84
CA ALA A 175 -16.79 6.37 -6.05
C ALA A 175 -17.91 7.02 -6.89
N ILE A 176 -19.07 6.35 -7.03
CA ILE A 176 -20.26 6.93 -7.69
C ILE A 176 -20.69 8.22 -7.00
N SER A 177 -20.78 8.18 -5.66
CA SER A 177 -21.18 9.35 -4.88
C SER A 177 -20.16 10.49 -4.98
N GLN A 178 -18.86 10.18 -4.90
CA GLN A 178 -17.78 11.19 -4.97
C GLN A 178 -17.71 11.86 -6.34
N GLN A 179 -18.01 11.12 -7.41
CA GLN A 179 -18.04 11.64 -8.76
C GLN A 179 -19.40 12.21 -9.16
N GLY A 180 -20.38 12.34 -8.24
CA GLY A 180 -21.68 12.92 -8.56
C GLY A 180 -22.48 12.11 -9.60
N LEU A 181 -22.23 10.80 -9.70
CA LEU A 181 -22.85 9.92 -10.70
C LEU A 181 -24.11 9.22 -10.19
N ALA A 182 -24.56 9.50 -8.97
CA ALA A 182 -25.69 8.82 -8.34
C ALA A 182 -27.01 8.98 -9.11
N ASP A 183 -27.20 10.13 -9.76
CA ASP A 183 -28.40 10.45 -10.56
C ASP A 183 -28.25 10.11 -12.05
N SER A 184 -27.11 9.53 -12.45
CA SER A 184 -26.83 9.17 -13.85
C SER A 184 -27.52 7.87 -14.27
N GLU A 185 -27.65 7.64 -15.57
CA GLU A 185 -28.32 6.43 -16.06
C GLU A 185 -27.38 5.22 -15.95
N MET A 186 -27.67 4.31 -15.02
CA MET A 186 -26.94 3.04 -14.90
C MET A 186 -27.32 2.09 -16.04
N LYS A 187 -26.31 1.60 -16.77
CA LYS A 187 -26.49 0.72 -17.92
C LYS A 187 -26.22 -0.74 -17.57
N GLU A 188 -25.07 -1.01 -16.94
CA GLU A 188 -24.60 -2.37 -16.72
C GLU A 188 -23.80 -2.49 -15.42
N SER A 189 -23.79 -3.70 -14.85
CA SER A 189 -22.86 -4.10 -13.80
C SER A 189 -22.41 -5.54 -14.05
N GLY A 190 -21.19 -5.88 -13.63
CA GLY A 190 -20.66 -7.23 -13.84
C GLY A 190 -19.23 -7.41 -13.36
N THR A 191 -18.61 -8.51 -13.77
CA THR A 191 -17.19 -8.79 -13.55
C THR A 191 -16.51 -8.96 -14.91
N ASP A 192 -15.39 -8.28 -15.13
CA ASP A 192 -14.64 -8.40 -16.38
C ASP A 192 -13.63 -9.56 -16.36
N THR A 193 -12.98 -9.81 -17.50
CA THR A 193 -12.01 -10.89 -17.65
C THR A 193 -10.75 -10.74 -16.78
N SER A 194 -10.51 -9.53 -16.27
CA SER A 194 -9.41 -9.23 -15.37
C SER A 194 -9.81 -9.38 -13.90
N GLY A 195 -11.06 -9.77 -13.63
CA GLY A 195 -11.60 -9.96 -12.28
C GLY A 195 -12.13 -8.69 -11.63
N ASN A 196 -12.20 -7.57 -12.35
CA ASN A 196 -12.74 -6.34 -11.78
C ASN A 196 -14.26 -6.44 -11.72
N THR A 197 -14.85 -6.14 -10.57
CA THR A 197 -16.28 -5.83 -10.50
C THR A 197 -16.48 -4.40 -10.99
N TYR A 198 -17.46 -4.16 -11.84
CA TYR A 198 -17.68 -2.85 -12.43
C TYR A 198 -19.15 -2.46 -12.47
N GLN A 199 -19.37 -1.15 -12.54
CA GLN A 199 -20.63 -0.52 -12.92
C GLN A 199 -20.37 0.50 -14.02
N THR A 200 -21.28 0.59 -14.97
CA THR A 200 -21.25 1.56 -16.07
C THR A 200 -22.55 2.34 -16.14
N GLY A 201 -22.46 3.53 -16.70
CA GLY A 201 -23.62 4.34 -17.03
C GLY A 201 -23.29 5.41 -18.03
N THR A 202 -24.29 6.24 -18.33
CA THR A 202 -24.13 7.42 -19.17
C THR A 202 -24.44 8.68 -18.40
N ILE A 203 -23.77 9.76 -18.78
CA ILE A 203 -23.99 11.11 -18.27
C ILE A 203 -23.93 12.10 -19.44
N GLU A 204 -24.79 13.11 -19.42
CA GLU A 204 -24.77 14.19 -20.40
C GLU A 204 -24.00 15.38 -19.82
N LEU A 205 -22.98 15.84 -20.53
CA LEU A 205 -22.15 17.00 -20.16
C LEU A 205 -22.07 17.91 -21.40
N ASP A 206 -22.46 19.17 -21.25
CA ASP A 206 -22.44 20.17 -22.34
C ASP A 206 -23.09 19.69 -23.65
N GLU A 207 -24.28 19.07 -23.55
CA GLU A 207 -25.06 18.51 -24.69
C GLU A 207 -24.38 17.32 -25.40
N GLU A 208 -23.30 16.75 -24.83
CA GLU A 208 -22.65 15.54 -25.31
C GLU A 208 -22.82 14.37 -24.33
N GLU A 209 -23.04 13.18 -24.87
CA GLU A 209 -23.15 11.95 -24.07
C GLU A 209 -21.78 11.34 -23.80
N TYR A 210 -21.54 11.00 -22.54
CA TYR A 210 -20.35 10.34 -22.06
C TYR A 210 -20.71 9.03 -21.37
N VAL A 211 -19.84 8.03 -21.55
CA VAL A 211 -19.90 6.77 -20.81
C VAL A 211 -18.93 6.85 -19.65
N TRP A 212 -19.43 6.57 -18.46
CA TRP A 212 -18.60 6.37 -17.29
C TRP A 212 -18.53 4.88 -16.94
N ARG A 213 -17.39 4.46 -16.38
CA ARG A 213 -17.23 3.16 -15.76
C ARG A 213 -16.42 3.29 -14.48
N ILE A 214 -16.92 2.67 -13.44
CA ILE A 214 -16.21 2.48 -12.18
C ILE A 214 -15.93 0.99 -12.04
N SER A 215 -14.67 0.65 -11.78
CA SER A 215 -14.21 -0.74 -11.63
C SER A 215 -13.42 -0.86 -10.35
N ALA A 216 -13.59 -1.98 -9.64
CA ALA A 216 -12.92 -2.23 -8.39
C ALA A 216 -12.55 -3.72 -8.22
N LEU A 217 -11.43 -3.96 -7.54
CA LEU A 217 -10.93 -5.28 -7.14
C LEU A 217 -10.06 -5.15 -5.89
N LYS A 218 -9.65 -6.27 -5.28
CA LYS A 218 -8.77 -6.19 -4.12
C LYS A 218 -7.41 -5.59 -4.51
N LEU A 219 -6.86 -4.74 -3.64
CA LEU A 219 -5.57 -4.12 -3.87
C LEU A 219 -4.45 -5.17 -4.04
N SER A 220 -4.55 -6.29 -3.30
CA SER A 220 -3.61 -7.41 -3.36
C SER A 220 -3.62 -8.17 -4.70
N ASP A 221 -4.68 -8.05 -5.50
CA ASP A 221 -4.74 -8.60 -6.85
C ASP A 221 -3.98 -7.71 -7.86
N VAL A 222 -3.75 -6.43 -7.52
CA VAL A 222 -3.03 -5.45 -8.36
C VAL A 222 -1.56 -5.36 -7.96
N TYR A 223 -1.27 -5.24 -6.67
CA TYR A 223 0.09 -5.10 -6.15
C TYR A 223 0.41 -6.24 -5.20
N SER A 224 1.57 -6.86 -5.41
CA SER A 224 2.10 -7.89 -4.51
C SER A 224 2.71 -7.29 -3.24
N VAL A 225 1.91 -6.54 -2.46
CA VAL A 225 2.30 -5.94 -1.19
C VAL A 225 1.18 -6.12 -0.15
N ASP A 226 1.55 -6.59 1.04
CA ASP A 226 0.61 -6.96 2.09
C ASP A 226 0.33 -5.77 3.03
N ILE A 227 -0.67 -4.95 2.67
CA ILE A 227 -1.04 -3.75 3.43
C ILE A 227 -2.32 -3.97 4.25
N SER A 228 -3.37 -4.46 3.61
CA SER A 228 -4.66 -4.77 4.22
C SER A 228 -5.47 -5.66 3.27
N ASP A 229 -6.17 -6.65 3.82
CA ASP A 229 -7.05 -7.55 3.07
C ASP A 229 -8.32 -6.85 2.56
N ASP A 230 -8.69 -5.74 3.20
CA ASP A 230 -9.90 -4.96 2.94
C ASP A 230 -9.64 -3.77 2.02
N ALA A 231 -8.38 -3.53 1.62
CA ALA A 231 -8.02 -2.47 0.71
C ALA A 231 -8.47 -2.80 -0.71
N ILE A 232 -9.14 -1.84 -1.35
CA ILE A 232 -9.74 -1.99 -2.68
C ILE A 232 -9.02 -1.06 -3.66
N TYR A 233 -8.59 -1.58 -4.80
CA TYR A 233 -8.14 -0.77 -5.91
C TYR A 233 -9.35 -0.31 -6.72
N VAL A 234 -9.47 1.00 -6.93
CA VAL A 234 -10.60 1.62 -7.64
C VAL A 234 -10.08 2.34 -8.88
N GLY A 235 -10.75 2.13 -10.01
CA GLY A 235 -10.53 2.86 -11.25
C GLY A 235 -11.83 3.48 -11.73
N ILE A 236 -11.81 4.79 -11.99
CA ILE A 236 -12.92 5.56 -12.53
C ILE A 236 -12.48 6.05 -13.91
N ARG A 237 -13.28 5.83 -14.94
CA ARG A 237 -13.04 6.37 -16.29
C ARG A 237 -14.28 7.04 -16.85
N ILE A 238 -14.07 8.12 -17.59
CA ILE A 238 -15.10 8.78 -18.41
C ILE A 238 -14.54 8.95 -19.82
N ASN A 239 -15.29 8.50 -20.81
CA ASN A 239 -14.96 8.64 -22.22
C ASN A 239 -16.20 9.03 -23.02
N LYS A 240 -15.99 9.65 -24.18
CA LYS A 240 -17.09 10.00 -25.09
C LYS A 240 -17.82 8.72 -25.51
N ALA A 241 -19.16 8.78 -25.57
CA ALA A 241 -20.01 7.66 -25.95
C ALA A 241 -19.84 7.26 -27.42
#